data_AF-A0A1H0ZPB8-F1
#
_entry.id   AF-A0A1H0ZPB8-F1
#
_cell.length_a   1.000
_cell.length_b   1.000
_cell.length_c   1.000
_cell.angle_alpha   90.00
_cell.angle_beta   90.00
_cell.angle_gamma   90.00
#
_symmetry.space_group_name_H-M   'P 1'
#
loop_
_entity.id
_entity.type
_entity.pdbx_description
1 polymer ?
#
loop_
_entity_poly.entity_id
_entity_poly.type
_entity_poly.pdbx_seq_one_letter_code
_entity_poly.pdbx_strand_id
1 'polypeptide(L)'
;MSPTNWDEVPDGARNGEWAEVPENGWGMLAAWAAGTENVCKLPADDTGREVRVTLETGGVTETRMEPFTVHDRQTIDESVEDYLRDAGVPAPPRGFVWLMRLPPGISSEEALSREINRGITAAAPGAVNPADIASIMLRIVDVLYGRD
;
A
#
# COMPACT_ATOMS: atom_id res chain seq x y z
N MET A 1 -1.36 19.20 0.31
CA MET A 1 -2.55 19.04 1.21
C MET A 1 -2.11 18.29 2.47
N SER A 2 -2.98 18.08 3.46
CA SER A 2 -2.62 17.26 4.62
C SER A 2 -2.54 15.77 4.21
N PRO A 3 -1.62 14.98 4.79
CA PRO A 3 -1.63 13.53 4.64
C PRO A 3 -2.96 12.92 5.09
N THR A 4 -3.23 11.69 4.67
CA THR A 4 -4.47 10.97 4.96
C THR A 4 -4.72 10.86 6.46
N ASN A 5 -5.90 11.31 6.88
CA ASN A 5 -6.47 10.99 8.18
C ASN A 5 -7.34 9.74 8.01
N TRP A 6 -6.85 8.59 8.47
CA TRP A 6 -7.50 7.29 8.26
C TRP A 6 -8.92 7.19 8.83
N ASP A 7 -9.20 7.92 9.91
CA ASP A 7 -10.52 7.93 10.56
C ASP A 7 -11.56 8.68 9.73
N GLU A 8 -11.13 9.59 8.85
CA GLU A 8 -11.99 10.39 7.97
C GLU A 8 -12.16 9.78 6.57
N VAL A 9 -11.43 8.71 6.27
CA VAL A 9 -11.53 8.06 4.96
C VAL A 9 -12.92 7.45 4.77
N PRO A 10 -13.65 7.82 3.70
CA PRO A 10 -14.99 7.33 3.43
C PRO A 10 -14.99 5.90 2.89
N ASP A 11 -16.14 5.24 3.03
CA ASP A 11 -16.41 4.00 2.30
C ASP A 11 -16.48 4.29 0.79
N GLY A 12 -15.89 3.38 0.00
CA GLY A 12 -15.74 3.54 -1.44
C GLY A 12 -16.41 2.43 -2.26
N ALA A 13 -16.00 2.33 -3.52
CA ALA A 13 -16.38 1.24 -4.41
C ALA A 13 -15.25 0.94 -5.40
N ARG A 14 -15.07 -0.34 -5.76
CA ARG A 14 -14.15 -0.77 -6.83
C ARG A 14 -14.72 -0.29 -8.17
N ASN A 15 -14.24 0.83 -8.67
CA ASN A 15 -14.53 1.32 -10.03
C ASN A 15 -13.22 1.69 -10.73
N GLY A 16 -13.27 2.01 -12.02
CA GLY A 16 -12.07 2.26 -12.83
C GLY A 16 -11.23 3.49 -12.43
N GLU A 17 -11.69 4.32 -11.49
CA GLU A 17 -10.94 5.47 -10.97
C GLU A 17 -10.10 5.13 -9.73
N TRP A 18 -10.31 3.96 -9.12
CA TRP A 18 -9.68 3.56 -7.87
C TRP A 18 -8.83 2.30 -8.09
N ALA A 19 -7.59 2.34 -7.64
CA ALA A 19 -6.70 1.19 -7.58
C ALA A 19 -6.65 0.63 -6.16
N GLU A 20 -6.67 -0.70 -6.03
CA GLU A 20 -6.40 -1.35 -4.76
C GLU A 20 -4.97 -1.03 -4.33
N VAL A 21 -4.80 -0.60 -3.08
CA VAL A 21 -3.49 -0.34 -2.51
C VAL A 21 -2.86 -1.69 -2.17
N PRO A 22 -1.61 -1.96 -2.62
CA PRO A 22 -0.92 -3.18 -2.24
C PRO A 22 -0.87 -3.34 -0.72
N GLU A 23 -1.16 -4.54 -0.22
CA GLU A 23 -1.20 -4.89 1.21
C GLU A 23 0.22 -4.99 1.81
N ASN A 24 1.00 -3.92 1.70
CA ASN A 24 2.33 -3.79 2.28
C ASN A 24 2.57 -2.35 2.74
N GLY A 25 3.59 -2.16 3.59
CA GLY A 25 3.89 -0.85 4.18
C GLY A 25 4.15 0.25 3.16
N TRP A 26 4.78 -0.07 2.03
CA TRP A 26 5.07 0.90 0.97
C TRP A 26 3.79 1.40 0.28
N GLY A 27 2.86 0.49 -0.03
CA GLY A 27 1.57 0.83 -0.63
C GLY A 27 0.74 1.69 0.32
N MET A 28 0.68 1.32 1.59
CA MET A 28 -0.02 2.10 2.60
C MET A 28 0.62 3.46 2.87
N LEU A 29 1.94 3.58 2.76
CA LEU A 29 2.64 4.87 2.83
C LEU A 29 2.28 5.78 1.65
N ALA A 30 2.15 5.21 0.44
CA ALA A 30 1.67 5.96 -0.72
C ALA A 30 0.21 6.44 -0.52
N ALA A 31 -0.66 5.58 -0.01
CA ALA A 31 -2.03 5.95 0.33
C ALA A 31 -2.10 7.01 1.44
N TRP A 32 -1.21 6.98 2.43
CA TRP A 32 -1.08 8.05 3.41
C TRP A 32 -0.68 9.38 2.78
N ALA A 33 0.25 9.36 1.82
CA ALA A 33 0.67 10.56 1.11
C ALA A 33 -0.38 11.10 0.12
N ALA A 34 -1.32 10.26 -0.32
CA ALA A 34 -2.37 10.64 -1.27
C ALA A 34 -3.36 11.66 -0.68
N GLY A 35 -3.51 11.74 0.63
CA GLY A 35 -4.49 12.61 1.28
C GLY A 35 -5.89 11.99 1.32
N THR A 36 -6.67 12.34 2.34
CA THR A 36 -7.99 11.74 2.64
C THR A 36 -8.93 11.77 1.44
N GLU A 37 -8.87 12.81 0.60
CA GLU A 37 -9.72 12.98 -0.57
C GLU A 37 -9.41 12.00 -1.72
N ASN A 38 -8.24 11.37 -1.70
CA ASN A 38 -7.78 10.42 -2.72
C ASN A 38 -7.68 8.98 -2.19
N VAL A 39 -8.29 8.71 -1.04
CA VAL A 39 -8.36 7.38 -0.46
C VAL A 39 -9.82 7.03 -0.13
N CYS A 40 -10.20 5.79 -0.37
CA CYS A 40 -11.43 5.22 0.17
C CYS A 40 -11.18 3.81 0.70
N LYS A 41 -12.13 3.26 1.45
CA LYS A 41 -12.00 1.93 2.06
C LYS A 41 -13.19 1.03 1.73
N LEU A 42 -12.95 -0.26 1.78
CA LEU A 42 -13.95 -1.32 1.65
C LEU A 42 -13.71 -2.35 2.75
N PRO A 43 -14.75 -2.98 3.34
CA PRO A 43 -14.55 -4.12 4.23
C PRO A 43 -13.70 -5.19 3.54
N ALA A 44 -12.70 -5.70 4.24
CA ALA A 44 -11.89 -6.81 3.76
C ALA A 44 -12.72 -8.10 3.77
N ASP A 45 -12.60 -8.89 2.70
CA ASP A 45 -13.16 -10.23 2.60
C ASP A 45 -12.08 -11.17 2.06
N ASP A 46 -11.48 -11.93 2.96
CA ASP A 46 -10.49 -12.96 2.62
C ASP A 46 -11.13 -14.33 2.33
N THR A 47 -12.46 -14.41 2.28
CA THR A 47 -13.17 -15.67 2.04
C THR A 47 -12.78 -16.25 0.69
N GLY A 48 -12.21 -17.47 0.71
CA GLY A 48 -11.77 -18.16 -0.51
C GLY A 48 -10.45 -17.64 -1.09
N ARG A 49 -9.76 -16.71 -0.41
CA ARG A 49 -8.39 -16.34 -0.77
C ARG A 49 -7.45 -17.52 -0.53
N GLU A 50 -6.53 -17.74 -1.45
CA GLU A 50 -5.48 -18.76 -1.33
C GLU A 50 -4.10 -18.11 -1.32
N VAL A 51 -3.17 -18.76 -0.61
CA VAL A 51 -1.74 -18.42 -0.58
C VAL A 51 -0.92 -19.53 -1.19
N ARG A 52 0.17 -19.14 -1.85
CA ARG A 52 1.18 -20.09 -2.32
C ARG A 52 2.23 -20.27 -1.23
N VAL A 53 2.32 -21.49 -0.71
CA VAL A 53 3.34 -21.87 0.27
C VAL A 53 4.43 -22.66 -0.46
N THR A 54 5.66 -22.20 -0.33
CA THR A 54 6.85 -22.87 -0.84
C THR A 54 7.68 -23.36 0.35
N LEU A 55 7.80 -24.68 0.51
CA LEU A 55 8.61 -25.30 1.55
C LEU A 55 9.88 -25.86 0.90
N GLU A 56 11.04 -25.47 1.45
CA GLU A 56 12.31 -26.08 1.09
C GLU A 56 12.79 -26.98 2.23
N THR A 57 12.96 -28.27 1.97
CA THR A 57 13.46 -29.25 2.96
C THR A 57 14.50 -30.16 2.31
N GLY A 58 15.72 -30.16 2.84
CA GLY A 58 16.80 -31.02 2.34
C GLY A 58 17.16 -30.82 0.86
N GLY A 59 16.97 -29.60 0.33
CA GLY A 59 17.23 -29.27 -1.08
C GLY A 59 16.10 -29.62 -2.05
N VAL A 60 14.95 -30.08 -1.54
CA VAL A 60 13.72 -30.26 -2.33
C VAL A 60 12.80 -29.08 -2.07
N THR A 61 12.33 -28.44 -3.14
CA THR A 61 11.32 -27.38 -3.11
C THR A 61 9.96 -27.97 -3.45
N GLU A 62 9.01 -27.87 -2.53
CA GLU A 62 7.62 -28.21 -2.75
C GLU A 62 6.76 -26.93 -2.68
N THR A 63 5.87 -26.76 -3.66
CA THR A 63 4.97 -25.62 -3.74
C THR A 63 3.53 -26.10 -3.74
N ARG A 64 2.69 -25.55 -2.86
CA ARG A 64 1.25 -25.85 -2.82
C ARG A 64 0.43 -24.60 -2.56
N MET A 65 -0.86 -24.68 -2.89
CA MET A 65 -1.84 -23.66 -2.54
C MET A 65 -2.51 -24.06 -1.22
N GLU A 66 -2.65 -23.10 -0.32
CA GLU A 66 -3.34 -23.27 0.96
C GLU A 66 -4.39 -22.15 1.14
N PRO A 67 -5.48 -22.38 1.89
CA PRO A 67 -6.39 -21.32 2.26
C PRO A 67 -5.68 -20.21 3.03
N PHE A 68 -5.96 -18.96 2.71
CA PHE A 68 -5.51 -17.81 3.47
C PHE A 68 -6.18 -17.81 4.85
N THR A 69 -5.37 -17.65 5.89
CA THR A 69 -5.79 -17.79 7.28
C THR A 69 -5.85 -16.45 8.00
N VAL A 70 -6.48 -16.44 9.17
CA VAL A 70 -6.44 -15.29 10.09
C VAL A 70 -5.01 -14.93 10.50
N HIS A 71 -4.10 -15.92 10.56
CA HIS A 71 -2.71 -15.68 10.89
C HIS A 71 -1.96 -14.97 9.76
N ASP A 72 -2.26 -15.32 8.50
CA ASP A 72 -1.72 -14.61 7.33
C ASP A 72 -2.16 -13.14 7.33
N ARG A 73 -3.45 -12.88 7.62
CA ARG A 73 -3.97 -11.52 7.79
C ARG A 73 -3.22 -10.76 8.88
N GLN A 74 -3.07 -11.36 10.06
CA GLN A 74 -2.36 -10.75 11.18
C GLN A 74 -0.91 -10.41 10.81
N THR A 75 -0.21 -11.33 10.13
CA THR A 75 1.18 -11.12 9.70
C THR A 75 1.30 -9.96 8.71
N ILE A 76 0.36 -9.85 7.76
CA ILE A 76 0.31 -8.73 6.82
C ILE A 76 0.05 -7.41 7.55
N ASP A 77 -0.97 -7.37 8.41
CA ASP A 77 -1.34 -6.16 9.15
C ASP A 77 -0.19 -5.69 10.06
N GLU A 78 0.47 -6.60 10.78
CA GLU A 78 1.63 -6.31 11.62
C GLU A 78 2.82 -5.78 10.80
N SER A 79 3.11 -6.40 9.66
CA SER A 79 4.18 -5.94 8.76
C SER A 79 3.92 -4.53 8.21
N VAL A 80 2.67 -4.22 7.86
CA VAL A 80 2.26 -2.86 7.46
C VAL A 80 2.45 -1.88 8.62
N GLU A 81 1.95 -2.22 9.81
CA GLU A 81 2.06 -1.38 11.00
C GLU A 81 3.50 -1.09 11.39
N ASP A 82 4.37 -2.10 11.35
CA ASP A 82 5.80 -1.97 11.66
C ASP A 82 6.48 -1.02 10.67
N TYR A 83 6.24 -1.18 9.38
CA TYR A 83 6.80 -0.30 8.35
C TYR A 83 6.33 1.16 8.51
N LEU A 84 5.04 1.38 8.76
CA LEU A 84 4.48 2.72 8.95
C LEU A 84 4.99 3.36 10.24
N ARG A 85 5.17 2.57 11.31
CA ARG A 85 5.79 3.03 12.56
C ARG A 85 7.23 3.49 12.33
N ASP A 86 8.03 2.70 11.60
CA ASP A 86 9.39 3.06 11.24
C ASP A 86 9.44 4.31 10.34
N ALA A 87 8.42 4.50 9.49
CA ALA A 87 8.23 5.71 8.70
C ALA A 87 7.74 6.93 9.52
N GLY A 88 7.35 6.74 10.79
CA GLY A 88 6.81 7.80 11.65
C GLY A 88 5.40 8.25 11.27
N VAL A 89 4.61 7.39 10.61
CA VAL A 89 3.26 7.71 10.13
C VAL A 89 2.20 6.83 10.83
N PRO A 90 0.96 7.31 11.01
CA PRO A 90 -0.08 6.53 11.65
C PRO A 90 -0.49 5.33 10.77
N ALA A 91 -0.75 4.20 11.41
CA ALA A 91 -1.29 3.03 10.74
C ALA A 91 -2.80 3.17 10.48
N PRO A 92 -3.31 2.64 9.36
CA PRO A 92 -4.74 2.57 9.10
C PRO A 92 -5.45 1.57 10.05
N PRO A 93 -6.76 1.72 10.28
CA PRO A 93 -7.57 0.66 10.87
C PRO A 93 -7.48 -0.65 10.07
N ARG A 94 -7.38 -1.78 10.77
CA ARG A 94 -7.43 -3.14 10.19
C ARG A 94 -8.83 -3.48 9.68
N GLY A 95 -8.92 -4.53 8.87
CA GLY A 95 -10.19 -5.09 8.38
C GLY A 95 -10.76 -4.38 7.15
N PHE A 96 -9.94 -3.57 6.47
CA PHE A 96 -10.31 -2.88 5.25
C PHE A 96 -9.32 -3.16 4.12
N VAL A 97 -9.86 -3.25 2.91
CA VAL A 97 -9.10 -3.02 1.68
C VAL A 97 -9.10 -1.52 1.41
N TRP A 98 -7.91 -0.96 1.27
CA TRP A 98 -7.71 0.44 0.96
C TRP A 98 -7.60 0.64 -0.54
N LEU A 99 -8.26 1.67 -1.05
CA LEU A 99 -8.13 2.07 -2.44
C LEU A 99 -7.61 3.49 -2.52
N MET A 100 -6.72 3.71 -3.48
CA MET A 100 -6.19 5.02 -3.79
C MET A 100 -6.69 5.44 -5.18
N ARG A 101 -7.11 6.69 -5.30
CA ARG A 101 -7.55 7.24 -6.58
C ARG A 101 -6.39 7.21 -7.56
N LEU A 102 -6.63 6.92 -8.83
CA LEU A 102 -5.57 7.04 -9.82
C LEU A 102 -5.32 8.53 -10.13
N PRO A 103 -4.06 9.02 -10.07
CA PRO A 103 -3.76 10.38 -10.46
C PRO A 103 -4.08 10.65 -11.93
N PRO A 104 -4.33 11.91 -12.33
CA PRO A 104 -4.60 12.26 -13.72
C PRO A 104 -3.51 11.74 -14.67
N GLY A 105 -3.92 11.05 -15.74
CA GLY A 105 -2.99 10.48 -16.73
C GLY A 105 -2.39 9.12 -16.35
N ILE A 106 -2.69 8.60 -15.17
CA ILE A 106 -2.31 7.24 -14.74
C ILE A 106 -3.54 6.33 -14.82
N SER A 107 -3.40 5.19 -15.48
CA SER A 107 -4.53 4.30 -15.79
C SER A 107 -4.47 2.92 -15.11
N SER A 108 -3.44 2.64 -14.30
CA SER A 108 -3.36 1.39 -13.54
C SER A 108 -2.50 1.53 -12.28
N GLU A 109 -2.68 0.58 -11.36
CA GLU A 109 -1.87 0.45 -10.15
C GLU A 109 -0.39 0.26 -10.48
N GLU A 110 -0.05 -0.56 -11.47
CA GLU A 110 1.34 -0.80 -11.87
C GLU A 110 1.99 0.46 -12.48
N ALA A 111 1.21 1.25 -13.21
CA ALA A 111 1.69 2.54 -13.74
C ALA A 111 1.95 3.53 -12.60
N LEU A 112 1.05 3.61 -11.62
CA LEU A 112 1.24 4.42 -10.42
C LEU A 112 2.49 3.99 -9.64
N SER A 113 2.59 2.70 -9.34
CA SER A 113 3.71 2.12 -8.62
C SER A 113 5.05 2.38 -9.33
N ARG A 114 5.06 2.32 -10.66
CA ARG A 114 6.25 2.63 -11.47
C ARG A 114 6.67 4.10 -11.36
N GLU A 115 5.73 5.03 -11.46
CA GLU A 115 6.06 6.47 -11.38
C GLU A 115 6.54 6.86 -9.98
N ILE A 116 5.93 6.32 -8.93
CA ILE A 116 6.41 6.54 -7.56
C ILE A 116 7.83 6.00 -7.38
N ASN A 117 8.09 4.74 -7.79
CA ASN A 117 9.42 4.14 -7.68
C ASN A 117 10.48 4.90 -8.49
N ARG A 118 10.12 5.38 -9.68
CA ARG A 118 11.00 6.24 -10.49
C ARG A 118 11.34 7.53 -9.76
N GLY A 119 10.34 8.19 -9.16
CA GLY A 119 10.53 9.40 -8.37
C GLY A 119 11.45 9.17 -7.16
N ILE A 120 11.23 8.09 -6.40
CA ILE A 120 12.05 7.75 -5.23
C ILE A 120 13.50 7.50 -5.65
N THR A 121 13.71 6.70 -6.70
CA THR A 121 15.04 6.39 -7.23
C THR A 121 15.79 7.65 -7.68
N ALA A 122 15.09 8.59 -8.30
CA ALA A 122 15.68 9.85 -8.74
C ALA A 122 15.99 10.80 -7.57
N ALA A 123 15.13 10.85 -6.55
CA ALA A 123 15.25 11.77 -5.41
C ALA A 123 16.27 11.30 -4.36
N ALA A 124 16.34 9.99 -4.10
CA ALA A 124 17.26 9.42 -3.13
C ALA A 124 17.71 8.01 -3.56
N PRO A 125 18.73 7.92 -4.42
CA PRO A 125 19.31 6.65 -4.81
C PRO A 125 19.80 5.87 -3.57
N GLY A 126 19.23 4.69 -3.32
CA GLY A 126 19.62 3.84 -2.18
C GLY A 126 18.94 4.15 -0.86
N ALA A 127 17.92 5.03 -0.83
CA ALA A 127 17.04 5.13 0.33
C ALA A 127 16.34 3.79 0.58
N VAL A 128 16.65 3.17 1.71
CA VAL A 128 16.06 1.90 2.17
C VAL A 128 15.33 2.04 3.50
N ASN A 129 15.52 3.16 4.22
CA ASN A 129 14.86 3.40 5.49
C ASN A 129 13.45 3.99 5.24
N PRO A 130 12.38 3.41 5.85
CA PRO A 130 11.02 3.91 5.70
C PRO A 130 10.84 5.40 6.04
N ALA A 131 11.57 5.93 7.04
CA ALA A 131 11.50 7.33 7.43
C ALA A 131 11.98 8.29 6.32
N ASP A 132 13.06 7.92 5.62
CA ASP A 132 13.58 8.70 4.49
C ASP A 132 12.59 8.68 3.32
N ILE A 133 11.93 7.53 3.10
CA ILE A 133 10.96 7.35 2.03
C ILE A 133 9.70 8.18 2.27
N ALA A 134 9.22 8.32 3.51
CA ALA A 134 7.98 9.04 3.81
C ALA A 134 7.96 10.50 3.31
N SER A 135 9.05 11.24 3.58
CA SER A 135 9.17 12.63 3.12
C SER A 135 9.27 12.77 1.61
N ILE A 136 9.88 11.78 0.94
CA ILE A 136 10.02 11.73 -0.51
C ILE A 136 8.69 11.35 -1.16
N MET A 137 8.00 10.36 -0.58
CA MET A 137 6.68 9.89 -1.00
C MET A 137 5.68 11.04 -1.04
N LEU A 138 5.60 11.85 0.02
CA LEU A 138 4.73 13.03 0.07
C LEU A 138 4.95 13.95 -1.14
N ARG A 139 6.21 14.30 -1.42
CA ARG A 139 6.53 15.21 -2.53
C ARG A 139 6.16 14.61 -3.88
N ILE A 140 6.51 13.34 -4.12
CA ILE A 140 6.22 12.68 -5.39
C ILE A 140 4.71 12.58 -5.60
N VAL A 141 3.98 12.20 -4.55
CA VAL A 141 2.53 12.05 -4.61
C VAL A 141 1.85 13.42 -4.71
N ASP A 142 2.39 14.50 -4.15
CA ASP A 142 1.88 15.86 -4.43
C ASP A 142 2.04 16.22 -5.92
N VAL A 143 3.21 16.00 -6.52
CA VAL A 143 3.48 16.22 -7.95
C VAL A 143 2.50 15.44 -8.83
N LEU A 144 2.31 14.15 -8.55
CA LEU A 144 1.47 13.26 -9.37
C LEU A 144 0.01 13.71 -9.42
N TYR A 145 -0.50 14.25 -8.32
CA TYR A 145 -1.86 14.76 -8.24
C TYR A 145 -1.97 16.25 -8.59
N GLY A 146 -0.87 16.90 -8.99
CA GLY A 146 -0.84 18.33 -9.36
C GLY A 146 -1.09 19.26 -8.17
N ARG A 147 -0.54 18.94 -7.00
CA ARG A 147 -0.76 19.65 -5.72
C ARG A 147 0.44 20.50 -5.28
N ASP A 148 1.43 20.68 -6.15
CA ASP A 148 2.63 21.50 -5.93
C ASP A 148 2.37 23.02 -6.03
#